data_AF-A0A428UNC6-F1
#
_entry.id   AF-A0A428UNC6-F1
#
_cell.length_a   1.000
_cell.length_b   1.000
_cell.length_c   1.000
_cell.angle_alpha   90.00
_cell.angle_beta   90.00
_cell.angle_gamma   90.00
#
_symmetry.space_group_name_H-M   'P 1'
#
loop_
_entity.id
_entity.type
_entity.pdbx_description
1 polymer ?
#
loop_
_entity_poly.entity_id
_entity_poly.type
_entity_poly.pdbx_seq_one_letter_code
_entity_poly.pdbx_strand_id
1 'polypeptide(L)'
;MASNRPKITVADAAGNPKGTVKKTSHDYFSIIGTLTGGGVTTAICQGGMSTVEKNFFWEITGIKGTLLLQGPMGSVQGFPPTIKFIDAKPEAKPQPIEVPRATGFEYNIGKAWDIFAGDGSGEAPDFQVALTRHGMLEAIYRSNEKGTREDYVQFSVV
;
A
#
# COMPACT_ATOMS: atom_id res chain seq x y z
N MET A 1 13.15 -0.14 -17.51
CA MET A 1 11.86 0.24 -16.86
C MET A 1 11.46 -0.89 -15.94
N ALA A 2 11.08 -0.64 -14.69
CA ALA A 2 10.85 -1.72 -13.72
C ALA A 2 9.81 -2.76 -14.19
N SER A 3 8.74 -2.33 -14.88
CA SER A 3 7.71 -3.25 -15.37
C SER A 3 7.98 -3.85 -16.75
N ASN A 4 9.07 -3.45 -17.45
CA ASN A 4 9.43 -3.83 -18.82
C ASN A 4 8.27 -3.83 -19.85
N ARG A 5 7.25 -2.96 -19.66
CA ARG A 5 6.07 -2.85 -20.53
C ARG A 5 5.93 -1.43 -21.09
N PRO A 6 6.70 -1.06 -22.13
CA PRO A 6 6.63 0.27 -22.75
C PRO A 6 5.34 0.52 -23.53
N LYS A 7 4.63 -0.55 -23.91
CA LYS A 7 3.37 -0.50 -24.65
C LYS A 7 2.31 -1.31 -23.90
N ILE A 8 1.08 -0.82 -23.91
CA ILE A 8 -0.08 -1.47 -23.32
C ILE A 8 -1.06 -1.82 -24.42
N THR A 9 -1.56 -3.06 -24.41
CA THR A 9 -2.65 -3.48 -25.30
C THR A 9 -3.94 -2.86 -24.81
N VAL A 10 -4.64 -2.15 -25.69
CA VAL A 10 -5.97 -1.59 -25.40
C VAL A 10 -7.01 -2.61 -25.85
N ALA A 11 -8.04 -2.83 -25.03
CA ALA A 11 -9.17 -3.67 -25.40
C ALA A 11 -10.33 -2.84 -25.95
N ASP A 12 -11.12 -3.39 -26.88
CA ASP A 12 -12.42 -2.85 -27.26
C ASP A 12 -13.50 -3.14 -26.21
N ALA A 13 -14.73 -2.72 -26.47
CA ALA A 13 -15.85 -2.93 -25.55
C ALA A 13 -16.19 -4.43 -25.33
N ALA A 14 -15.80 -5.31 -26.25
CA ALA A 14 -15.96 -6.75 -26.14
C ALA A 14 -14.74 -7.44 -25.48
N GLY A 15 -13.72 -6.68 -25.08
CA GLY A 15 -12.50 -7.21 -24.47
C GLY A 15 -11.44 -7.66 -25.48
N ASN A 16 -11.67 -7.49 -26.79
CA ASN A 16 -10.71 -7.92 -27.82
C ASN A 16 -9.58 -6.89 -28.00
N PRO A 17 -8.35 -7.32 -28.31
CA PRO A 17 -7.25 -6.40 -28.57
C PRO A 17 -7.54 -5.42 -29.72
N LYS A 18 -7.50 -4.12 -29.42
CA LYS A 18 -7.71 -2.99 -30.35
C LYS A 18 -6.43 -2.15 -30.48
N GLY A 19 -5.29 -2.84 -30.65
CA GLY A 19 -3.98 -2.21 -30.84
C GLY A 19 -3.22 -1.93 -29.53
N THR A 20 -2.14 -1.16 -29.65
CA THR A 20 -1.25 -0.83 -28.53
C THR A 20 -1.01 0.67 -28.43
N VAL A 21 -0.92 1.16 -27.19
CA VAL A 21 -0.57 2.55 -26.88
C VAL A 21 0.71 2.60 -26.06
N LYS A 22 1.45 3.72 -26.14
CA LYS A 22 2.63 3.95 -25.29
C LYS A 22 2.18 4.09 -23.83
N LYS A 23 2.84 3.40 -22.91
CA LYS A 23 2.61 3.56 -21.47
C LYS A 23 3.07 4.94 -21.02
N THR A 24 2.20 5.66 -20.32
CA THR A 24 2.47 6.98 -19.74
C THR A 24 2.58 6.95 -18.21
N SER A 25 2.11 5.86 -17.57
CA SER A 25 2.23 5.70 -16.12
C SER A 25 3.67 5.49 -15.67
N HIS A 26 3.98 5.91 -14.45
CA HIS A 26 5.28 5.70 -13.82
C HIS A 26 5.57 4.21 -13.56
N ASP A 27 6.83 3.82 -13.63
CA ASP A 27 7.30 2.45 -13.34
C ASP A 27 7.77 2.29 -11.90
N TYR A 28 8.11 3.39 -11.25
CA TYR A 28 8.81 3.38 -9.98
C TYR A 28 8.57 4.70 -9.27
N PHE A 29 8.40 4.66 -7.96
CA PHE A 29 8.50 5.83 -7.11
C PHE A 29 9.06 5.43 -5.75
N SER A 30 9.70 6.39 -5.10
CA SER A 30 10.10 6.31 -3.71
C SER A 30 9.60 7.54 -2.96
N ILE A 31 9.15 7.34 -1.73
CA ILE A 31 8.68 8.40 -0.84
C ILE A 31 9.41 8.23 0.48
N ILE A 32 9.87 9.34 1.04
CA ILE A 32 10.40 9.42 2.39
C ILE A 32 9.65 10.54 3.09
N GLY A 33 9.17 10.30 4.30
CA GLY A 33 8.41 11.28 5.05
C GLY A 33 8.37 11.01 6.55
N THR A 34 7.71 11.92 7.27
CA THR A 34 7.48 11.83 8.70
C THR A 34 5.98 11.67 8.94
N LEU A 35 5.60 10.68 9.73
CA LEU A 35 4.23 10.48 10.20
C LEU A 35 3.90 11.53 11.27
N THR A 36 2.61 11.80 11.48
CA THR A 36 2.15 12.75 12.53
C THR A 36 2.66 12.39 13.92
N GLY A 37 2.88 11.10 14.21
CA GLY A 37 3.49 10.61 15.44
C GLY A 37 5.02 10.70 15.53
N GLY A 38 5.69 11.36 14.56
CA GLY A 38 7.15 11.56 14.54
C GLY A 38 7.95 10.40 13.94
N GLY A 39 7.33 9.25 13.67
CA GLY A 39 7.99 8.13 12.99
C GLY A 39 8.40 8.49 11.56
N VAL A 40 9.53 7.97 11.11
CA VAL A 40 10.00 8.13 9.71
C VAL A 40 9.51 6.94 8.89
N THR A 41 9.02 7.21 7.69
CA THR A 41 8.57 6.18 6.75
C THR A 41 9.29 6.32 5.43
N THR A 42 9.71 5.18 4.87
CA THR A 42 10.19 5.06 3.50
C THR A 42 9.33 4.04 2.78
N ALA A 43 8.76 4.43 1.64
CA ALA A 43 8.01 3.56 0.77
C ALA A 43 8.68 3.51 -0.60
N ILE A 44 8.87 2.30 -1.13
CA ILE A 44 9.39 2.07 -2.47
C ILE A 44 8.37 1.22 -3.20
N CYS A 45 7.88 1.71 -4.33
CA CYS A 45 6.96 0.99 -5.16
C CYS A 45 7.51 0.87 -6.57
N GLN A 46 7.42 -0.32 -7.13
CA GLN A 46 7.76 -0.60 -8.52
C GLN A 46 6.58 -1.28 -9.20
N GLY A 47 6.37 -0.95 -10.46
CA GLY A 47 5.44 -1.67 -11.31
C GLY A 47 6.00 -3.04 -11.70
N GLY A 48 5.13 -4.03 -11.77
CA GLY A 48 5.49 -5.41 -12.12
C GLY A 48 5.79 -6.29 -10.91
N MET A 49 6.41 -7.44 -11.16
CA MET A 49 6.75 -8.43 -10.14
C MET A 49 8.24 -8.35 -9.82
N SER A 50 8.59 -8.49 -8.53
CA SER A 50 9.97 -8.61 -8.08
C SER A 50 10.57 -9.93 -8.55
N THR A 51 11.79 -9.88 -9.10
CA THR A 51 12.57 -11.08 -9.48
C THR A 51 13.06 -11.88 -8.27
N VAL A 52 13.15 -11.25 -7.09
CA VAL A 52 13.56 -11.88 -5.82
C VAL A 52 12.37 -12.11 -4.86
N GLU A 53 11.15 -12.19 -5.40
CA GLU A 53 9.91 -12.49 -4.64
C GLU A 53 9.56 -11.54 -3.49
N LYS A 54 10.09 -10.31 -3.50
CA LYS A 54 9.74 -9.23 -2.57
C LYS A 54 8.63 -8.34 -3.15
N ASN A 55 7.46 -8.92 -3.42
CA ASN A 55 6.33 -8.18 -4.01
C ASN A 55 5.59 -7.31 -2.99
N PHE A 56 5.55 -7.75 -1.73
CA PHE A 56 5.14 -6.92 -0.60
C PHE A 56 6.04 -7.19 0.60
N PHE A 57 6.61 -6.12 1.14
CA PHE A 57 7.47 -6.15 2.31
C PHE A 57 7.27 -4.86 3.08
N TRP A 58 6.83 -4.98 4.34
CA TRP A 58 6.65 -3.84 5.23
C TRP A 58 7.25 -4.17 6.59
N GLU A 59 8.25 -3.39 6.97
CA GLU A 59 8.88 -3.44 8.29
C GLU A 59 8.42 -2.24 9.12
N ILE A 60 7.93 -2.51 10.34
CA ILE A 60 7.53 -1.49 11.30
C ILE A 60 8.38 -1.70 12.55
N THR A 61 9.39 -0.86 12.73
CA THR A 61 10.33 -0.94 13.85
C THR A 61 9.87 -0.02 14.98
N GLY A 62 9.67 -0.59 16.17
CA GLY A 62 9.38 0.12 17.39
C GLY A 62 10.36 -0.20 18.50
N ILE A 63 10.22 0.47 19.65
CA ILE A 63 11.11 0.30 20.80
C ILE A 63 11.04 -1.09 21.46
N LYS A 64 9.95 -1.83 21.24
CA LYS A 64 9.74 -3.17 21.82
C LYS A 64 10.07 -4.29 20.85
N GLY A 65 10.37 -3.97 19.60
CA GLY A 65 10.56 -4.93 18.54
C GLY A 65 10.03 -4.46 17.20
N THR A 66 10.03 -5.37 16.25
CA THR A 66 9.69 -5.11 14.84
C THR A 66 8.56 -6.00 14.39
N LEU A 67 7.57 -5.42 13.71
CA LEU A 67 6.61 -6.16 12.91
C LEU A 67 7.13 -6.28 11.48
N LEU A 68 7.09 -7.49 10.96
CA LEU A 68 7.48 -7.81 9.58
C LEU A 68 6.27 -8.39 8.86
N LEU A 69 5.80 -7.69 7.83
CA LEU A 69 4.72 -8.13 6.97
C LEU A 69 5.28 -8.49 5.58
N GLN A 70 4.93 -9.67 5.09
CA GLN A 70 5.39 -10.17 3.79
C GLN A 70 4.24 -10.80 3.02
N GLY A 71 4.11 -10.48 1.74
CA GLY A 71 3.01 -10.97 0.90
C GLY A 71 3.44 -11.27 -0.53
N PRO A 72 2.71 -12.16 -1.22
CA PRO A 72 3.04 -12.57 -2.58
C PRO A 72 2.78 -11.47 -3.60
N MET A 73 1.98 -10.45 -3.25
CA MET A 73 1.53 -9.37 -4.12
C MET A 73 1.50 -8.05 -3.34
N GLY A 74 1.80 -6.92 -3.99
CA GLY A 74 1.74 -5.58 -3.38
C GLY A 74 0.33 -5.10 -2.99
N SER A 75 -0.71 -5.72 -3.54
CA SER A 75 -2.12 -5.40 -3.31
C SER A 75 -2.66 -6.11 -2.08
N VAL A 76 -2.32 -5.61 -0.88
CA VAL A 76 -2.68 -6.25 0.40
C VAL A 76 -4.18 -6.32 0.67
N GLN A 77 -4.98 -5.49 0.00
CA GLN A 77 -6.44 -5.50 0.10
C GLN A 77 -7.07 -6.78 -0.49
N GLY A 78 -6.39 -7.44 -1.42
CA GLY A 78 -6.85 -8.71 -2.01
C GLY A 78 -5.93 -9.91 -1.68
N PHE A 79 -4.69 -9.64 -1.29
CA PHE A 79 -3.68 -10.66 -0.99
C PHE A 79 -3.11 -10.45 0.41
N PRO A 80 -3.71 -11.07 1.43
CA PRO A 80 -3.29 -10.88 2.82
C PRO A 80 -1.81 -11.25 3.03
N PRO A 81 -1.01 -10.40 3.68
CA PRO A 81 0.35 -10.75 4.03
C PRO A 81 0.39 -11.70 5.23
N THR A 82 1.50 -12.43 5.36
CA THR A 82 1.89 -13.03 6.64
C THR A 82 2.46 -11.95 7.57
N ILE A 83 2.28 -12.13 8.88
CA ILE A 83 2.79 -11.21 9.90
C ILE A 83 3.73 -11.97 10.83
N LYS A 84 4.88 -11.38 11.12
CA LYS A 84 5.84 -11.86 12.11
C LYS A 84 6.20 -10.74 13.08
N PHE A 85 6.49 -11.09 14.32
CA PHE A 85 7.04 -10.20 15.32
C PHE A 85 8.46 -10.64 15.72
N ILE A 86 9.33 -9.66 15.89
CA ILE A 86 10.72 -9.84 16.34
C ILE A 86 10.87 -8.98 17.59
N ASP A 87 11.13 -9.60 18.74
CA ASP A 87 11.38 -8.89 20.02
C ASP A 87 12.67 -8.05 19.91
N ALA A 88 12.75 -6.92 20.64
CA ALA A 88 13.95 -6.08 20.68
C ALA A 88 15.15 -6.73 21.39
N LYS A 89 14.97 -7.88 22.06
CA LYS A 89 16.07 -8.64 22.68
C LYS A 89 17.12 -9.06 21.64
N PRO A 90 18.41 -9.12 22.03
CA PRO A 90 19.46 -9.67 21.19
C PRO A 90 19.09 -11.08 20.71
N GLU A 91 19.41 -11.38 19.44
CA GLU A 91 19.21 -12.69 18.81
C GLU A 91 17.75 -13.18 18.72
N ALA A 92 16.77 -12.32 19.00
CA ALA A 92 15.36 -12.65 18.84
C ALA A 92 15.07 -13.08 17.39
N LYS A 93 14.42 -14.24 17.24
CA LYS A 93 14.03 -14.78 15.94
C LYS A 93 12.59 -14.35 15.61
N PRO A 94 12.26 -14.11 14.32
CA PRO A 94 10.89 -13.81 13.90
C PRO A 94 9.92 -14.91 14.33
N GLN A 95 8.87 -14.53 15.05
CA GLN A 95 7.77 -15.40 15.45
C GLN A 95 6.52 -15.07 14.64
N PRO A 96 5.82 -16.05 14.05
CA PRO A 96 4.57 -15.79 13.34
C PRO A 96 3.51 -15.25 14.30
N ILE A 97 2.72 -14.29 13.81
CA ILE A 97 1.47 -13.89 14.46
C ILE A 97 0.34 -14.53 13.67
N GLU A 98 -0.43 -15.38 14.33
CA GLU A 98 -1.64 -15.94 13.74
C GLU A 98 -2.74 -14.88 13.71
N VAL A 99 -3.28 -14.65 12.53
CA VAL A 99 -4.45 -13.79 12.30
C VAL A 99 -5.50 -14.60 11.55
N PRO A 100 -6.79 -14.33 11.78
CA PRO A 100 -7.85 -14.92 10.97
C PRO A 100 -7.56 -14.70 9.48
N ARG A 101 -7.53 -15.80 8.72
CA ARG A 101 -7.21 -15.74 7.30
C ARG A 101 -8.45 -15.30 6.53
N ALA A 102 -8.31 -14.24 5.74
CA ALA A 102 -9.33 -13.84 4.79
C ALA A 102 -9.61 -14.98 3.79
N THR A 103 -10.87 -15.36 3.66
CA THR A 103 -11.34 -16.40 2.74
C THR A 103 -11.82 -15.74 1.44
N GLY A 104 -10.90 -15.51 0.50
CA GLY A 104 -11.21 -14.92 -0.80
C GLY A 104 -10.88 -13.42 -0.93
N PHE A 105 -10.98 -12.90 -2.15
CA PHE A 105 -10.72 -11.49 -2.48
C PHE A 105 -11.80 -10.56 -1.92
N GLU A 106 -13.01 -11.09 -1.83
CA GLU A 106 -14.22 -10.44 -1.35
C GLU A 106 -14.23 -10.25 0.16
N TYR A 107 -13.38 -10.96 0.92
CA TYR A 107 -13.43 -10.95 2.39
C TYR A 107 -13.33 -9.54 2.99
N ASN A 108 -12.33 -8.75 2.57
CA ASN A 108 -12.15 -7.38 3.08
C ASN A 108 -13.29 -6.45 2.65
N ILE A 109 -13.86 -6.68 1.47
CA ILE A 109 -15.01 -5.92 0.97
C ILE A 109 -16.25 -6.27 1.80
N GLY A 110 -16.47 -7.57 2.09
CA GLY A 110 -17.54 -8.04 2.97
C GLY A 110 -17.43 -7.44 4.37
N LYS A 111 -16.23 -7.42 4.97
CA LYS A 111 -16.00 -6.74 6.25
C LYS A 111 -16.34 -5.25 6.21
N ALA A 112 -16.02 -4.56 5.11
CA ALA A 112 -16.39 -3.16 4.94
C ALA A 112 -17.92 -2.97 4.84
N TRP A 113 -18.62 -3.88 4.16
CA TRP A 113 -20.09 -3.88 4.10
C TRP A 113 -20.74 -4.17 5.45
N ASP A 114 -20.22 -5.12 6.23
CA ASP A 114 -20.70 -5.38 7.60
C ASP A 114 -20.62 -4.10 8.44
N ILE A 115 -19.49 -3.38 8.39
CA ILE A 115 -19.31 -2.11 9.12
C ILE A 115 -20.31 -1.07 8.63
N PHE A 116 -20.47 -0.93 7.31
CA PHE A 116 -21.43 0.01 6.72
C PHE A 116 -22.89 -0.29 7.11
N ALA A 117 -23.24 -1.58 7.24
CA ALA A 117 -24.56 -2.02 7.68
C ALA A 117 -24.79 -1.88 9.20
N GLY A 118 -23.73 -1.59 9.98
CA GLY A 118 -23.77 -1.53 11.44
C GLY A 118 -23.57 -2.87 12.15
N ASP A 119 -23.31 -3.94 11.40
CA ASP A 119 -23.10 -5.31 11.91
C ASP A 119 -21.62 -5.65 12.13
N GLY A 120 -20.71 -4.78 11.67
CA GLY A 120 -19.26 -4.96 11.75
C GLY A 120 -18.59 -4.11 12.83
N SER A 121 -17.40 -4.54 13.25
CA SER A 121 -16.53 -3.77 14.16
C SER A 121 -15.53 -2.90 13.40
N GLY A 122 -15.29 -1.69 13.87
CA GLY A 122 -14.29 -0.77 13.33
C GLY A 122 -14.92 0.37 12.53
N GLU A 123 -14.10 1.06 11.73
CA GLU A 123 -14.51 2.20 10.92
C GLU A 123 -14.31 1.88 9.44
N ALA A 124 -15.36 2.07 8.64
CA ALA A 124 -15.24 2.02 7.19
C ALA A 124 -14.68 3.35 6.69
N PRO A 125 -13.74 3.35 5.73
CA PRO A 125 -13.21 4.59 5.17
C PRO A 125 -14.34 5.38 4.49
N ASP A 126 -14.43 6.66 4.82
CA ASP A 126 -15.39 7.61 4.25
C ASP A 126 -14.74 8.54 3.22
N PHE A 127 -15.48 9.58 2.81
CA PHE A 127 -14.95 10.58 1.88
C PHE A 127 -13.85 11.47 2.47
N GLN A 128 -13.78 11.65 3.79
CA GLN A 128 -12.68 12.39 4.41
C GLN A 128 -11.38 11.59 4.35
N VAL A 129 -11.46 10.27 4.56
CA VAL A 129 -10.34 9.37 4.34
C VAL A 129 -9.90 9.42 2.87
N ALA A 130 -10.84 9.36 1.92
CA ALA A 130 -10.53 9.46 0.50
C ALA A 130 -9.86 10.80 0.15
N LEU A 131 -10.39 11.93 0.62
CA LEU A 131 -9.84 13.26 0.40
C LEU A 131 -8.40 13.37 0.93
N THR A 132 -8.15 12.87 2.14
CA THR A 132 -6.81 12.83 2.73
C THR A 132 -5.83 12.05 1.86
N ARG A 133 -6.25 10.89 1.32
CA ARG A 133 -5.42 10.08 0.42
C ARG A 133 -5.16 10.78 -0.90
N HIS A 134 -6.14 11.49 -1.46
CA HIS A 134 -5.94 12.30 -2.66
C HIS A 134 -4.99 13.47 -2.43
N GLY A 135 -5.08 14.17 -1.29
CA GLY A 135 -4.13 15.22 -0.92
C GLY A 135 -2.70 14.70 -0.76
N MET A 136 -2.53 13.49 -0.19
CA MET A 136 -1.23 12.82 -0.13
C MET A 136 -0.64 12.57 -1.52
N LEU A 137 -1.45 12.05 -2.46
CA LEU A 137 -1.01 11.82 -3.84
C LEU A 137 -0.61 13.11 -4.53
N GLU A 138 -1.40 14.18 -4.35
CA GLU A 138 -1.08 15.49 -4.91
C GLU A 138 0.25 16.05 -4.38
N ALA A 139 0.50 15.94 -3.07
CA ALA A 139 1.75 16.36 -2.45
C ALA A 139 2.96 15.55 -2.98
N ILE A 140 2.79 14.25 -3.24
CA ILE A 140 3.84 13.41 -3.86
C ILE A 140 4.19 13.93 -5.27
N TYR A 141 3.18 14.20 -6.11
CA TYR A 141 3.42 14.75 -7.45
C TYR A 141 4.09 16.12 -7.40
N ARG A 142 3.59 17.01 -6.52
CA ARG A 142 4.16 18.34 -6.33
C ARG A 142 5.60 18.31 -5.82
N SER A 143 5.90 17.39 -4.91
CA SER A 143 7.27 17.16 -4.41
C SER A 143 8.20 16.71 -5.53
N ASN A 144 7.74 15.80 -6.40
CA ASN A 144 8.50 15.36 -7.57
C ASN A 144 8.74 16.49 -8.58
N GLU A 145 7.75 17.37 -8.79
CA GLU A 145 7.86 18.50 -9.72
C GLU A 145 8.80 19.61 -9.21
N LYS A 146 8.72 19.94 -7.91
CA LYS A 146 9.43 21.08 -7.31
C LYS A 146 10.76 20.69 -6.66
N GLY A 147 10.96 19.42 -6.34
CA GLY A 147 12.10 18.96 -5.54
C GLY A 147 12.04 19.40 -4.07
N THR A 148 10.86 19.75 -3.56
CA THR A 148 10.65 20.25 -2.20
C THR A 148 9.96 19.21 -1.32
N ARG A 149 10.14 19.33 0.00
CA ARG A 149 9.29 18.64 0.97
C ARG A 149 7.89 19.25 0.91
N GLU A 150 6.87 18.42 0.87
CA GLU A 150 5.46 18.83 0.84
C GLU A 150 4.72 18.21 2.02
N ASP A 151 3.74 18.95 2.55
CA ASP A 151 2.81 18.49 3.57
C ASP A 151 1.40 18.36 2.97
N TYR A 152 0.64 17.36 3.41
CA TYR A 152 -0.73 17.10 2.95
C TYR A 152 -1.75 16.98 4.08
N VAL A 153 -1.29 17.04 5.34
CA VAL A 153 -2.14 16.97 6.52
C VAL A 153 -2.39 18.40 7.01
N GLN A 154 -3.19 19.16 6.25
CA GLN A 154 -3.63 20.50 6.63
C GLN A 154 -5.11 20.55 7.05
N PHE A 155 -5.78 19.40 7.16
CA PHE A 155 -7.17 19.27 7.58
C PHE A 155 -7.31 18.41 8.83
N SER A 156 -6.65 18.79 9.92
CA SER A 156 -7.08 18.37 11.25
C SER A 156 -7.95 19.50 11.78
N VAL A 157 -9.25 19.40 11.54
CA VAL A 157 -10.22 20.21 12.28
C VAL A 157 -10.16 19.71 13.72
N VAL A 158 -9.77 20.60 14.61
CA VAL A 158 -9.84 20.43 16.08
C VAL A 158 -11.30 20.25 16.48
#